data_AF-A0A8S8YSC5-F1
#
_entry.id   AF-A0A8S8YSC5-F1
#
_cell.length_a   1.000
_cell.length_b   1.000
_cell.length_c   1.000
_cell.angle_alpha   90.00
_cell.angle_beta   90.00
_cell.angle_gamma   90.00
#
_symmetry.space_group_name_H-M   'P 1'
#
loop_
_entity.id
_entity.type
_entity.pdbx_description
1 polymer ?
#
loop_
_entity_poly.entity_id
_entity_poly.type
_entity_poly.pdbx_seq_one_letter_code
_entity_poly.pdbx_strand_id
1 'polypeptide(L)'
;MLRSKPSLLDDIGIVVADEFHLMQDPSRGPTLEILLSRIRHSSPRVQILALSATVGNAQELSEWLEADLVTSNWRPIALYSGTLTGLE
;
A
#
# COMPACT_ATOMS: atom_id res chain seq x y z
N MET A 1 13.80 4.88 12.40
CA MET A 1 15.03 4.36 11.76
C MET A 1 15.50 5.23 10.60
N LEU A 2 14.69 5.48 9.57
CA LEU A 2 15.07 6.38 8.46
C LEU A 2 15.40 7.81 8.90
N ARG A 3 14.74 8.30 9.96
CA ARG A 3 15.05 9.60 10.59
C ARG A 3 16.44 9.68 11.23
N SER A 4 16.97 8.55 11.73
CA SER A 4 18.23 8.51 12.49
C SER A 4 19.41 7.99 11.69
N LYS A 5 19.16 7.30 10.56
CA LYS A 5 20.20 6.77 9.65
C LYS A 5 19.73 6.87 8.20
N PRO A 6 19.78 8.07 7.59
CA PRO A 6 19.30 8.29 6.22
C PRO A 6 20.13 7.54 5.17
N SER A 7 21.43 7.33 5.41
CA SER A 7 22.33 6.60 4.50
C SER A 7 21.94 5.13 4.28
N LEU A 8 21.06 4.57 5.12
CA LEU A 8 20.54 3.22 4.89
C LEU A 8 19.77 3.12 3.56
N LEU A 9 19.17 4.22 3.09
CA LEU A 9 18.47 4.26 1.80
C LEU A 9 19.40 4.14 0.59
N ASP A 10 20.70 4.41 0.76
CA ASP A 10 21.68 4.34 -0.33
C ASP A 10 21.93 2.88 -0.77
N ASP A 11 21.75 1.94 0.15
CA ASP A 11 21.98 0.50 -0.04
C ASP A 11 20.68 -0.28 -0.31
N ILE A 12 19.51 0.38 -0.29
CA ILE A 12 18.21 -0.26 -0.51
C ILE A 12 17.85 -0.18 -2.00
N GLY A 13 17.55 -1.33 -2.61
CA GLY A 13 17.04 -1.40 -3.98
C GLY A 13 15.51 -1.36 -4.09
N ILE A 14 14.80 -1.83 -3.05
CA ILE A 14 13.34 -1.93 -3.04
C ILE A 14 12.76 -1.65 -1.65
N VAL A 15 11.64 -0.94 -1.61
CA VAL A 15 10.81 -0.73 -0.42
C VAL A 15 9.45 -1.35 -0.64
N VAL A 16 9.07 -2.28 0.24
CA VAL A 16 7.74 -2.91 0.23
C VAL A 16 6.85 -2.18 1.22
N ALA A 17 5.77 -1.58 0.73
CA ALA A 17 4.74 -0.93 1.53
C ALA A 17 3.52 -1.84 1.64
N ASP A 18 3.45 -2.60 2.73
CA ASP A 18 2.33 -3.48 3.01
C ASP A 18 1.11 -2.70 3.55
N GLU A 19 -0.09 -3.25 3.35
CA GLU A 19 -1.37 -2.64 3.73
C GLU A 19 -1.54 -1.20 3.22
N PHE A 20 -1.18 -0.96 1.97
CA PHE A 20 -1.16 0.37 1.37
C PHE A 20 -2.54 1.06 1.38
N HIS A 21 -3.64 0.30 1.45
CA HIS A 21 -4.98 0.85 1.67
C HIS A 21 -5.10 1.74 2.92
N LEU A 22 -4.21 1.60 3.90
CA LEU A 22 -4.13 2.48 5.08
C LEU A 22 -3.76 3.93 4.76
N MET A 23 -3.36 4.25 3.53
CA MET A 23 -3.23 5.63 3.04
C MET A 23 -4.49 6.46 3.31
N GLN A 24 -5.67 5.82 3.29
CA GLN A 24 -6.96 6.48 3.52
C GLN A 24 -7.34 6.57 5.00
N ASP A 25 -6.59 5.91 5.89
CA ASP A 25 -6.87 5.95 7.32
C ASP A 25 -6.48 7.33 7.90
N PRO A 26 -7.40 8.06 8.54
CA PRO A 26 -7.10 9.40 9.05
C PRO A 26 -5.98 9.45 10.10
N SER A 27 -5.74 8.35 10.82
CA SER A 27 -4.74 8.29 11.89
C SER A 27 -3.37 7.83 11.38
N ARG A 28 -3.33 6.94 10.38
CA ARG A 28 -2.10 6.30 9.87
C ARG A 28 -1.66 6.82 8.51
N GLY A 29 -2.61 7.21 7.65
CA GLY A 29 -2.39 7.68 6.28
C GLY A 29 -1.34 8.79 6.19
N PRO A 30 -1.44 9.88 6.98
CA PRO A 30 -0.46 10.98 6.92
C PRO A 30 0.98 10.52 7.23
N THR A 31 1.15 9.54 8.11
CA THR A 31 2.49 9.02 8.44
C THR A 31 3.07 8.22 7.27
N LEU A 32 2.24 7.38 6.63
CA LEU A 32 2.63 6.59 5.46
C LEU A 32 2.95 7.49 4.27
N GLU A 33 2.11 8.49 4.02
CA GLU A 33 2.28 9.49 2.96
C GLU A 33 3.62 10.23 3.09
N ILE A 34 3.92 10.75 4.28
CA ILE A 34 5.18 11.45 4.57
C ILE A 34 6.37 10.52 4.40
N LEU A 35 6.26 9.26 4.85
CA LEU A 35 7.34 8.29 4.76
C LEU A 35 7.70 7.99 3.29
N LEU A 36 6.71 7.63 2.49
CA LEU A 36 6.91 7.27 1.08
C LEU A 36 7.36 8.48 0.25
N SER A 37 6.79 9.66 0.51
CA SER A 37 7.22 10.90 -0.14
C SER A 37 8.70 11.20 0.13
N ARG A 38 9.16 11.01 1.37
CA ARG A 38 10.59 11.17 1.72
C ARG A 38 11.47 10.15 1.01
N ILE A 39 11.06 8.89 0.95
CA ILE A 39 11.83 7.84 0.27
C ILE A 39 11.95 8.17 -1.22
N ARG A 40 10.84 8.49 -1.90
CA ARG A 40 10.81 8.87 -3.32
C ARG A 40 11.72 10.07 -3.60
N HIS A 41 11.72 11.06 -2.72
CA HIS A 41 12.55 12.26 -2.88
C HIS A 41 14.03 12.00 -2.59
N SER A 42 14.35 11.26 -1.53
CA SER A 42 15.75 11.04 -1.10
C SER A 42 16.46 9.95 -1.89
N SER A 43 15.75 8.95 -2.42
CA SER A 43 16.35 7.88 -3.22
C SER A 43 15.45 7.52 -4.42
N PRO A 44 15.52 8.31 -5.51
CA PRO A 44 14.66 8.14 -6.69
C PRO A 44 14.86 6.81 -7.44
N ARG A 45 15.97 6.11 -7.14
CA ARG A 45 16.31 4.81 -7.76
C ARG A 45 15.69 3.62 -7.03
N VAL A 46 15.15 3.83 -5.83
CA VAL A 46 14.49 2.77 -5.06
C VAL A 46 13.18 2.41 -5.72
N GLN A 47 12.98 1.12 -6.01
CA GLN A 47 11.68 0.62 -6.44
C GLN A 47 10.72 0.60 -5.24
N ILE A 48 9.48 1.05 -5.43
CA ILE A 48 8.42 0.90 -4.43
C ILE A 48 7.45 -0.17 -4.90
N LEU A 49 7.22 -1.17 -4.06
CA LEU A 49 6.20 -2.20 -4.24
C LEU A 49 5.13 -2.02 -3.16
N ALA A 50 3.97 -1.50 -3.53
CA ALA A 50 2.84 -1.35 -2.63
C ALA A 50 1.92 -2.57 -2.71
N LEU A 51 1.61 -3.17 -1.56
CA LEU A 51 0.69 -4.29 -1.43
C LEU A 51 -0.57 -3.79 -0.73
N SER A 52 -1.73 -4.15 -1.23
CA SER A 52 -3.01 -3.70 -0.69
C SER A 52 -4.04 -4.82 -0.74
N ALA A 53 -5.00 -4.77 0.18
CA ALA A 53 -6.26 -5.48 0.03
C ALA A 53 -7.02 -4.97 -1.20
N THR A 54 -8.03 -5.73 -1.63
CA THR A 54 -8.94 -5.32 -2.70
C THR A 54 -9.67 -4.04 -2.27
N VAL A 55 -9.34 -2.92 -2.90
CA VAL A 55 -9.91 -1.59 -2.64
C VAL A 55 -10.59 -1.02 -3.87
N GLY A 56 -11.66 -0.25 -3.67
CA GLY A 56 -12.44 0.33 -4.77
C GLY A 56 -11.70 1.42 -5.55
N ASN A 57 -10.66 2.02 -4.99
CA ASN A 57 -9.91 3.13 -5.57
C ASN A 57 -8.44 2.79 -5.87
N ALA A 58 -8.15 1.53 -6.21
CA ALA A 58 -6.78 1.09 -6.50
C ALA A 58 -6.07 1.94 -7.57
N GLN A 59 -6.83 2.45 -8.56
CA GLN A 59 -6.34 3.34 -9.61
C GLN A 59 -5.80 4.66 -9.05
N GLU A 60 -6.55 5.33 -8.17
CA GLU A 60 -6.14 6.59 -7.53
C GLU A 60 -4.87 6.38 -6.69
N LEU A 61 -4.80 5.26 -5.97
CA LEU A 61 -3.64 4.89 -5.17
C LEU A 61 -2.39 4.64 -6.03
N SER A 62 -2.54 3.98 -7.19
CA SER A 62 -1.43 3.78 -8.14
C SER A 62 -0.97 5.08 -8.78
N GLU A 63 -1.90 5.98 -9.12
CA GLU A 63 -1.60 7.29 -9.70
C GLU A 63 -0.84 8.17 -8.71
N TRP A 64 -1.28 8.20 -7.45
CA TRP A 64 -0.57 8.91 -6.37
C TRP A 64 0.87 8.38 -6.19
N LEU A 65 1.06 7.07 -6.28
CA LEU A 65 2.36 6.44 -6.14
C LEU A 65 3.23 6.56 -7.41
N GLU A 66 2.64 6.95 -8.54
CA GLU A 66 3.24 6.88 -9.88
C GLU A 66 3.74 5.46 -10.20
N ALA A 67 2.89 4.45 -9.94
CA ALA A 67 3.21 3.05 -10.12
C ALA A 67 2.28 2.36 -11.12
N ASP A 68 2.77 1.29 -11.74
CA ASP A 68 1.93 0.41 -12.55
C ASP A 68 0.95 -0.37 -11.65
N LEU A 69 -0.33 -0.34 -12.02
CA LEU A 69 -1.37 -1.02 -11.25
C LEU A 69 -1.50 -2.50 -11.65
N VAL A 70 -1.39 -3.39 -10.67
CA VAL A 70 -1.71 -4.82 -10.81
C VAL A 70 -2.88 -5.14 -9.89
N THR A 71 -3.96 -5.69 -10.45
CA THR A 71 -5.13 -6.13 -9.67
C THR A 71 -5.38 -7.62 -9.87
N SER A 72 -5.88 -8.28 -8.84
CA SER A 72 -6.29 -9.68 -8.90
C SER A 72 -7.46 -9.90 -7.94
N ASN A 73 -8.49 -10.58 -8.45
CA ASN A 73 -9.62 -11.07 -7.64
C ASN A 73 -9.45 -12.55 -7.29
N TRP A 74 -8.28 -13.12 -7.56
CA TRP A 74 -8.00 -14.52 -7.24
C TRP A 74 -7.98 -14.71 -5.72
N ARG A 75 -8.64 -15.78 -5.27
CA ARG A 75 -8.65 -16.20 -3.87
C ARG A 75 -8.31 -17.68 -3.79
N PRO A 76 -7.41 -18.10 -2.89
CA PRO A 76 -7.00 -19.51 -2.78
C PRO A 76 -8.13 -20.43 -2.31
N ILE A 77 -9.12 -19.89 -1.59
CA ILE A 77 -10.26 -20.63 -1.05
C ILE A 77 -11.53 -19.88 -1.42
N ALA A 78 -12.52 -20.60 -1.94
CA ALA A 78 -13.83 -20.04 -2.27
C ALA A 78 -14.48 -19.41 -1.03
N LEU A 79 -14.97 -18.18 -1.17
CA LEU A 79 -15.77 -17.51 -0.14
C LEU A 79 -17.25 -17.80 -0.43
N TYR A 80 -17.91 -18.50 0.48
CA TYR A 80 -19.37 -18.61 0.50
C TYR A 80 -19.92 -17.59 1.49
N SER A 81 -20.81 -16.71 1.02
CA SER A 81 -21.47 -15.69 1.82
C SER A 81 -22.98 -15.79 1.58
N GLY A 82 -23.77 -15.59 2.63
CA GLY A 82 -25.22 -15.61 2.57
C GLY A 82 -25.82 -14.88 3.77
N THR A 83 -27.06 -14.41 3.61
CA THR A 83 -27.81 -13.75 4.68
C THR A 83 -28.89 -14.71 5.17
N LEU A 84 -28.95 -14.97 6.48
CA LEU A 84 -30.03 -15.76 7.06
C LEU A 84 -31.24 -14.86 7.32
N THR A 85 -32.40 -15.24 6.78
CA THR A 85 -33.69 -14.57 6.98
C THR A 85 -34.74 -15.59 7.42
N GLY A 86 -35.88 -15.14 7.95
CA GLY A 86 -36.97 -16.04 8.35
C GLY A 86 -36.73 -16.80 9.66
N LEU A 87 -35.93 -16.23 10.57
CA LEU A 87 -35.90 -16.66 11.98
C LEU A 87 -37.16 -16.12 12.68
N GLU A 88 -38.31 -16.70 12.35
CA GLU A 88 -39.49 -16.64 13.23
C GLU A 88 -39.45 -17.82 14.22
#